data_AF-A0A7S1PNY5-F1
#
_entry.id   AF-A0A7S1PNY5-F1
#
_cell.length_a   1.000
_cell.length_b   1.000
_cell.length_c   1.000
_cell.angle_alpha   90.00
_cell.angle_beta   90.00
_cell.angle_gamma   90.00
#
_symmetry.space_group_name_H-M   'P 1'
#
loop_
_entity.id
_entity.type
_entity.pdbx_description
1 polymer ?
#
loop_
_entity_poly.entity_id
_entity_poly.type
_entity_poly.pdbx_seq_one_letter_code
_entity_poly.pdbx_strand_id
1 'polypeptide(L)'
;AGIPEHLGDHEPFAIRNNALIVLWDLCVHYTALVDRFVPSMADLLRDPNELLRKQATMVLASLLSENFIKFKGPLMFRFLYALSDPAAAVRKLVECVFSRIIHKRSPAIFAQSFVNVVCVLNGWSGHPSYLGAVDNESFCLREHPTRRTAVYRFMLSLMTQAQKFSVCAQLVTGFLAAFADAEGQQRLELPRLEAGPGGQALSDAFS
;
A
#
# COMPACT_ATOMS: atom_id res chain seq x y z
N ALA A 1 -17.92 -23.24 -10.76
CA ALA A 1 -18.07 -22.82 -9.35
C ALA A 1 -16.97 -21.80 -9.09
N GLY A 2 -17.34 -20.53 -8.95
CA GLY A 2 -16.38 -19.45 -8.70
C GLY A 2 -15.76 -19.64 -7.32
N ILE A 3 -14.43 -19.69 -7.27
CA ILE A 3 -13.68 -19.62 -6.02
C ILE A 3 -13.99 -18.24 -5.41
N PRO A 4 -14.26 -18.11 -4.10
CA PRO A 4 -14.51 -16.80 -3.51
C PRO A 4 -13.27 -15.92 -3.70
N GLU A 5 -13.40 -14.80 -4.43
CA GLU A 5 -12.30 -13.83 -4.65
C GLU A 5 -11.84 -13.16 -3.34
N HIS A 6 -12.67 -13.20 -2.30
CA HIS A 6 -12.34 -12.73 -0.95
C HIS A 6 -12.79 -13.74 0.09
N LEU A 7 -12.01 -13.92 1.17
CA LEU A 7 -12.52 -14.54 2.39
C LEU A 7 -13.60 -13.61 2.95
N GLY A 8 -14.87 -13.91 2.64
CA GLY A 8 -15.99 -13.03 2.93
C GLY A 8 -16.08 -12.69 4.42
N ASP A 9 -16.35 -11.41 4.71
CA ASP A 9 -16.49 -10.87 6.07
C ASP A 9 -17.58 -11.57 6.91
N HIS A 10 -18.47 -12.31 6.25
CA HIS A 10 -19.55 -13.09 6.87
C HIS A 10 -19.08 -14.36 7.58
N GLU A 11 -17.87 -14.84 7.28
CA GLU A 11 -17.37 -16.08 7.88
C GLU A 11 -16.83 -15.85 9.31
N PRO A 12 -17.04 -16.82 10.23
CA PRO A 12 -16.47 -16.75 11.57
C PRO A 12 -14.96 -16.53 11.54
N PHE A 13 -14.47 -15.81 12.56
CA PHE A 13 -13.03 -15.57 12.75
C PHE A 13 -12.18 -16.83 12.58
N ALA A 14 -12.62 -17.95 13.18
CA ALA A 14 -11.89 -19.21 13.12
C ALA A 14 -11.73 -19.74 11.68
N ILE A 15 -12.77 -19.62 10.85
CA ILE A 15 -12.72 -20.08 9.45
C ILE A 15 -11.75 -19.23 8.65
N ARG A 16 -11.85 -17.90 8.78
CA ARG A 16 -10.98 -16.97 8.06
C ARG A 16 -9.52 -17.10 8.48
N ASN A 17 -9.28 -17.24 9.79
CA ASN A 17 -7.95 -17.49 10.33
C ASN A 17 -7.38 -18.82 9.82
N ASN A 18 -8.14 -19.91 9.88
CA ASN A 18 -7.66 -21.22 9.44
C ASN A 18 -7.36 -21.23 7.93
N ALA A 19 -8.22 -20.62 7.12
CA ALA A 19 -7.97 -20.48 5.69
C ALA A 19 -6.70 -19.66 5.39
N LEU A 20 -6.44 -18.59 6.15
CA LEU A 20 -5.19 -17.84 6.05
C LEU A 20 -3.96 -18.71 6.37
N ILE A 21 -4.02 -19.55 7.41
CA ILE A 21 -2.93 -20.47 7.76
C ILE A 21 -2.71 -21.52 6.67
N VAL A 22 -3.79 -22.08 6.11
CA VAL A 22 -3.70 -23.05 5.02
C VAL A 22 -3.08 -22.41 3.77
N LEU A 23 -3.48 -21.18 3.42
CA LEU A 23 -2.88 -20.45 2.30
C LEU A 23 -1.39 -20.16 2.52
N TRP A 24 -1.00 -19.84 3.76
CA TRP A 24 0.40 -19.67 4.13
C TRP A 24 1.21 -20.96 3.93
N ASP A 25 0.72 -22.09 4.44
CA ASP A 25 1.39 -23.39 4.30
C ASP A 25 1.50 -23.82 2.82
N LEU A 26 0.45 -23.59 2.04
CA LEU A 26 0.47 -23.84 0.61
C LEU A 26 1.44 -22.90 -0.14
N CYS A 27 1.61 -21.65 0.30
CA CYS A 27 2.60 -20.73 -0.29
C CYS A 27 4.03 -21.26 -0.15
N VAL A 28 4.34 -21.89 0.98
CA VAL A 28 5.68 -22.45 1.27
C VAL A 28 5.97 -23.66 0.38
N HIS A 29 4.97 -24.52 0.15
CA HIS A 29 5.15 -25.76 -0.63
C HIS A 29 4.89 -25.60 -2.14
N TYR A 30 4.02 -24.65 -2.53
CA TYR A 30 3.50 -24.51 -3.89
C TYR A 30 3.31 -23.03 -4.28
N THR A 31 4.35 -22.21 -4.14
CA THR A 31 4.30 -20.75 -4.32
C THR A 31 3.57 -20.29 -5.59
N ALA A 32 3.88 -20.89 -6.75
CA ALA A 32 3.27 -20.51 -8.03
C ALA A 32 1.75 -20.73 -8.10
N LEU A 33 1.21 -21.66 -7.29
CA LEU A 33 -0.22 -21.93 -7.24
C LEU A 33 -0.94 -20.86 -6.41
N VAL A 34 -0.26 -20.34 -5.38
CA VAL A 34 -0.86 -19.48 -4.35
C VAL A 34 -0.66 -17.99 -4.62
N ASP A 35 0.22 -17.60 -5.56
CA ASP A 35 0.40 -16.20 -5.97
C ASP A 35 -0.92 -15.45 -6.24
N ARG A 36 -1.92 -16.15 -6.79
CA ARG A 36 -3.27 -15.59 -7.05
C ARG A 36 -4.07 -15.24 -5.79
N PHE A 37 -3.77 -15.86 -4.65
CA PHE A 37 -4.47 -15.69 -3.38
C PHE A 37 -3.77 -14.67 -2.46
N VAL A 38 -2.56 -14.23 -2.80
CA VAL A 38 -1.84 -13.20 -2.04
C VAL A 38 -2.68 -11.91 -1.86
N PRO A 39 -3.43 -11.42 -2.88
CA PRO A 39 -4.38 -10.34 -2.66
C PRO A 39 -5.40 -10.68 -1.58
N SER A 40 -6.09 -11.82 -1.67
CA SER A 40 -7.10 -12.25 -0.69
C SER A 40 -6.55 -12.34 0.74
N MET A 41 -5.29 -12.75 0.91
CA MET A 41 -4.61 -12.73 2.22
C MET A 41 -4.34 -11.31 2.70
N ALA A 42 -3.92 -10.41 1.79
CA ALA A 42 -3.68 -9.00 2.10
C ALA A 42 -4.97 -8.21 2.34
N ASP A 43 -6.13 -8.68 1.86
CA ASP A 43 -7.44 -8.10 2.19
C ASP A 43 -7.74 -8.17 3.70
N LEU A 44 -7.19 -9.17 4.39
CA LEU A 44 -7.33 -9.29 5.84
C LEU A 44 -6.59 -8.19 6.61
N LEU A 45 -5.74 -7.38 5.97
CA LEU A 45 -5.11 -6.20 6.61
C LEU A 45 -6.10 -5.07 6.92
N ARG A 46 -7.31 -5.12 6.36
CA ARG A 46 -8.42 -4.19 6.68
C ARG A 46 -9.56 -4.86 7.44
N ASP A 47 -9.36 -6.09 7.91
CA ASP A 47 -10.41 -6.84 8.61
C ASP A 47 -10.94 -6.10 9.85
N PRO A 48 -12.23 -6.15 10.17
CA PRO A 48 -12.75 -5.56 11.41
C PRO A 48 -12.08 -6.15 12.67
N ASN A 49 -11.67 -7.42 12.64
CA ASN A 49 -11.05 -8.10 13.77
C ASN A 49 -9.54 -7.81 13.84
N GLU A 50 -9.11 -7.15 14.92
CA GLU A 50 -7.70 -6.83 15.18
C GLU A 50 -6.77 -8.05 15.15
N LEU A 51 -7.22 -9.19 15.72
CA LEU A 51 -6.42 -10.41 15.76
C LEU A 51 -6.18 -10.94 14.35
N LEU A 52 -7.16 -10.82 13.45
CA LEU A 52 -7.01 -11.28 12.08
C LEU A 52 -6.08 -10.35 11.28
N ARG A 53 -6.18 -9.03 11.47
CA ARG A 53 -5.23 -8.07 10.88
C ARG A 53 -3.79 -8.35 11.34
N LYS A 54 -3.61 -8.63 12.63
CA LYS A 54 -2.32 -9.01 13.21
C LYS A 54 -1.80 -10.31 12.59
N GLN A 55 -2.64 -11.34 12.51
CA GLN A 55 -2.27 -12.63 11.94
C GLN A 55 -1.90 -12.51 10.45
N ALA A 56 -2.69 -11.79 9.67
CA ALA A 56 -2.42 -11.52 8.26
C ALA A 56 -1.07 -10.82 8.08
N THR A 57 -0.79 -9.83 8.93
CA THR A 57 0.52 -9.13 8.94
C THR A 57 1.66 -10.11 9.22
N MET A 58 1.53 -10.98 10.22
CA MET A 58 2.57 -11.98 10.56
C MET A 58 2.81 -12.97 9.43
N VAL A 59 1.74 -13.51 8.85
CA VAL A 59 1.80 -14.47 7.74
C VAL A 59 2.49 -13.85 6.53
N LEU A 60 2.02 -12.68 6.10
CA LEU A 60 2.60 -11.99 4.95
C LEU A 60 4.05 -11.57 5.21
N ALA A 61 4.39 -11.19 6.45
CA ALA A 61 5.77 -10.90 6.83
C ALA A 61 6.70 -12.11 6.75
N SER A 62 6.25 -13.30 7.15
CA SER A 62 7.02 -14.55 6.97
C SER A 62 7.26 -14.82 5.48
N LEU A 63 6.19 -14.78 4.66
CA LEU A 63 6.29 -15.01 3.22
C LEU A 63 7.24 -14.02 2.53
N LEU A 64 7.20 -12.74 2.95
CA LEU A 64 8.12 -11.72 2.47
C LEU A 64 9.55 -11.99 2.92
N SER A 65 9.76 -12.35 4.19
CA SER A 65 11.10 -12.62 4.74
C SER A 65 11.79 -13.76 4.02
N GLU A 66 11.04 -14.81 3.71
CA GLU A 66 11.54 -16.04 3.06
C GLU A 66 11.55 -15.96 1.52
N ASN A 67 11.13 -14.82 0.95
CA ASN A 67 11.07 -14.56 -0.50
C ASN A 67 10.03 -15.41 -1.27
N PHE A 68 9.03 -15.97 -0.60
CA PHE A 68 7.91 -16.62 -1.28
C PHE A 68 7.04 -15.62 -2.05
N ILE A 69 6.92 -14.38 -1.57
CA ILE A 69 6.16 -13.32 -2.26
C ILE A 69 7.01 -12.06 -2.47
N LYS A 70 6.70 -11.32 -3.54
CA LYS A 70 7.39 -10.07 -3.88
C LYS A 70 6.66 -8.85 -3.33
N PHE A 71 7.41 -7.95 -2.68
CA PHE A 71 6.88 -6.68 -2.20
C PHE A 71 6.76 -5.65 -3.34
N LYS A 72 5.68 -5.72 -4.12
CA LYS A 72 5.45 -4.83 -5.27
C LYS A 72 3.95 -4.67 -5.55
N GLY A 73 3.61 -3.64 -6.35
CA GLY A 73 2.27 -3.44 -6.87
C GLY A 73 1.21 -3.39 -5.77
N PRO A 74 0.06 -4.07 -5.93
CA PRO A 74 -1.06 -3.97 -5.00
C PRO A 74 -0.70 -4.30 -3.54
N LEU A 75 0.13 -5.32 -3.31
CA LEU A 75 0.53 -5.77 -1.97
C LEU A 75 1.24 -4.66 -1.19
N MET A 76 2.10 -3.88 -1.84
CA MET A 76 2.83 -2.78 -1.21
C MET A 76 1.86 -1.74 -0.65
N PHE A 77 0.84 -1.34 -1.42
CA PHE A 77 -0.14 -0.36 -0.98
C PHE A 77 -1.00 -0.87 0.18
N ARG A 78 -1.39 -2.15 0.16
CA ARG A 78 -2.13 -2.79 1.27
C ARG A 78 -1.31 -2.81 2.56
N PHE A 79 -0.01 -3.06 2.48
CA PHE A 79 0.89 -2.97 3.63
C PHE A 79 1.09 -1.53 4.14
N LEU A 80 1.19 -0.56 3.23
CA LEU A 80 1.29 0.85 3.61
C LEU A 80 0.03 1.34 4.31
N TYR A 81 -1.16 0.89 3.91
CA TYR A 81 -2.41 1.15 4.64
C TYR A 81 -2.31 0.67 6.10
N ALA A 82 -1.76 -0.52 6.32
CA ALA A 82 -1.60 -1.13 7.65
C ALA A 82 -0.60 -0.39 8.57
N LEU A 83 0.29 0.48 8.05
CA LEU A 83 1.10 1.37 8.89
C LEU A 83 0.24 2.35 9.70
N SER A 84 -0.97 2.63 9.22
CA SER A 84 -1.93 3.52 9.88
C SER A 84 -3.03 2.77 10.62
N ASP A 85 -2.83 1.48 10.95
CA ASP A 85 -3.83 0.66 11.67
C ASP A 85 -4.31 1.36 12.95
N PRO A 86 -5.60 1.30 13.32
CA PRO A 86 -6.06 1.86 14.58
C PRO A 86 -5.38 1.22 15.80
N ALA A 87 -5.09 -0.08 15.76
CA ALA A 87 -4.46 -0.81 16.86
C ALA A 87 -2.94 -0.60 16.87
N ALA A 88 -2.42 -0.10 18.00
CA ALA A 88 -0.99 0.17 18.15
C ALA A 88 -0.12 -1.10 18.03
N ALA A 89 -0.63 -2.26 18.44
CA ALA A 89 0.07 -3.53 18.33
C ALA A 89 0.29 -3.93 16.86
N VAL A 90 -0.74 -3.75 16.01
CA VAL A 90 -0.65 -4.02 14.57
C VAL A 90 0.28 -3.01 13.90
N ARG A 91 0.14 -1.70 14.18
CA ARG A 91 1.06 -0.68 13.62
C ARG A 91 2.52 -1.00 13.91
N LYS A 92 2.88 -1.26 15.17
CA LYS A 92 4.26 -1.56 15.57
C LYS A 92 4.81 -2.81 14.88
N LEU A 93 3.95 -3.81 14.64
CA LEU A 93 4.33 -5.00 13.89
C LEU A 93 4.63 -4.62 12.42
N VAL A 94 3.76 -3.86 11.78
CA VAL A 94 3.95 -3.41 10.39
C VAL A 94 5.21 -2.53 10.26
N GLU A 95 5.43 -1.58 11.18
CA GLU A 95 6.65 -0.76 11.24
C GLU A 95 7.91 -1.61 11.35
N CYS A 96 7.88 -2.68 12.17
CA CYS A 96 8.97 -3.65 12.26
C CYS A 96 9.21 -4.36 10.92
N VAL A 97 8.15 -4.78 10.23
CA VAL A 97 8.26 -5.43 8.91
C VAL A 97 8.94 -4.51 7.91
N PHE A 98 8.50 -3.25 7.84
CA PHE A 98 9.12 -2.27 6.95
C PHE A 98 10.59 -2.02 7.29
N SER A 99 10.90 -1.79 8.56
CA SER A 99 12.26 -1.43 8.99
C SER A 99 13.24 -2.60 8.88
N ARG A 100 12.81 -3.82 9.18
CA ARG A 100 13.70 -5.00 9.29
C ARG A 100 13.74 -5.85 8.03
N ILE A 101 12.67 -5.90 7.25
CA ILE A 101 12.57 -6.77 6.06
C ILE A 101 12.64 -5.91 4.79
N ILE A 102 11.65 -5.02 4.61
CA ILE A 102 11.47 -4.31 3.34
C ILE A 102 12.61 -3.32 3.07
N HIS A 103 12.88 -2.43 4.02
CA HIS A 103 13.89 -1.37 3.87
C HIS A 103 15.31 -1.94 3.78
N LYS A 104 15.61 -3.02 4.52
CA LYS A 104 16.91 -3.70 4.42
C LYS A 104 17.13 -4.33 3.05
N ARG A 105 16.08 -4.88 2.43
CA ARG A 105 16.17 -5.53 1.12
C ARG A 105 16.18 -4.54 -0.03
N SER A 106 15.42 -3.45 0.09
CA SER A 106 15.35 -2.39 -0.92
C SER A 106 15.32 -1.01 -0.25
N PRO A 107 16.49 -0.40 0.04
CA PRO A 107 16.56 0.91 0.69
C PRO A 107 15.91 2.03 -0.13
N ALA A 108 15.80 1.87 -1.45
CA ALA A 108 15.23 2.87 -2.35
C ALA A 108 13.71 2.74 -2.53
N ILE A 109 13.07 1.67 -2.01
CA ILE A 109 11.66 1.35 -2.27
C ILE A 109 10.72 2.52 -1.96
N PHE A 110 10.93 3.22 -0.85
CA PHE A 110 10.07 4.33 -0.47
C PHE A 110 10.24 5.52 -1.40
N ALA A 111 11.49 5.86 -1.75
CA ALA A 111 11.76 6.99 -2.63
C ALA A 111 11.24 6.75 -4.04
N GLN A 112 11.28 5.51 -4.52
CA GLN A 112 10.77 5.13 -5.85
C GLN A 112 9.24 5.05 -5.92
N SER A 113 8.57 4.80 -4.80
CA SER A 113 7.11 4.61 -4.75
C SER A 113 6.35 5.81 -4.20
N PHE A 114 7.02 6.81 -3.64
CA PHE A 114 6.39 7.91 -2.89
C PHE A 114 5.26 8.60 -3.66
N VAL A 115 5.51 9.00 -4.92
CA VAL A 115 4.52 9.68 -5.76
C VAL A 115 3.29 8.79 -6.03
N ASN A 116 3.51 7.49 -6.27
CA ASN A 116 2.42 6.54 -6.43
C ASN A 116 1.60 6.43 -5.14
N VAL A 117 2.26 6.36 -3.98
CA VAL A 117 1.59 6.27 -2.67
C VAL A 117 0.75 7.52 -2.38
N VAL A 118 1.20 8.72 -2.75
CA VAL A 118 0.42 9.95 -2.65
C VAL A 118 -0.89 9.83 -3.45
N CYS A 119 -0.82 9.36 -4.69
CA CYS A 119 -2.00 9.16 -5.54
C CYS A 119 -2.94 8.09 -4.96
N VAL A 120 -2.39 6.95 -4.55
CA VAL A 120 -3.18 5.78 -4.11
C VAL A 120 -3.88 6.03 -2.78
N LEU A 121 -3.20 6.63 -1.80
CA LEU A 121 -3.82 6.93 -0.51
C LEU A 121 -4.90 8.02 -0.63
N ASN A 122 -4.80 8.92 -1.62
CA ASN A 122 -5.87 9.87 -1.93
C ASN A 122 -6.96 9.29 -2.85
N GLY A 123 -6.76 8.07 -3.36
CA GLY A 123 -7.65 7.41 -4.31
C GLY A 123 -7.77 8.18 -5.63
N TRP A 124 -6.68 8.77 -6.11
CA TRP A 124 -6.68 9.57 -7.34
C TRP A 124 -6.30 8.72 -8.56
N SER A 125 -7.31 8.14 -9.20
CA SER A 125 -7.16 7.29 -10.39
C SER A 125 -6.83 8.04 -11.68
N GLY A 126 -6.98 9.37 -11.69
CA GLY A 126 -6.75 10.19 -12.88
C GLY A 126 -5.29 10.45 -13.20
N HIS A 127 -4.35 10.15 -12.29
CA HIS A 127 -2.92 10.42 -12.50
C HIS A 127 -2.17 9.20 -13.04
N PRO A 128 -1.18 9.36 -13.94
CA PRO A 128 -0.34 8.26 -14.41
C PRO A 128 0.37 7.51 -13.29
N SER A 129 0.69 8.16 -12.17
CA SER A 129 1.29 7.52 -10.99
C SER A 129 0.31 6.66 -10.18
N TYR A 130 -0.97 6.58 -10.55
CA TYR A 130 -1.90 5.61 -9.96
C TYR A 130 -1.69 4.18 -10.50
N LEU A 131 -0.84 4.01 -11.52
CA LEU A 131 -0.49 2.71 -12.09
C LEU A 131 0.04 1.75 -11.01
N GLY A 132 -0.67 0.64 -10.81
CA GLY A 132 -0.31 -0.42 -9.86
C GLY A 132 -1.22 -0.55 -8.62
N ALA A 133 -2.24 0.31 -8.49
CA ALA A 133 -3.26 0.22 -7.45
C ALA A 133 -4.67 -0.12 -7.98
N VAL A 134 -4.73 -0.69 -9.19
CA VAL A 134 -5.94 -1.37 -9.67
C VAL A 134 -6.32 -2.42 -8.61
N ASP A 135 -7.60 -2.46 -8.22
CA ASP A 135 -8.15 -3.32 -7.15
C ASP A 135 -7.71 -2.98 -5.70
N ASN A 136 -7.28 -1.75 -5.44
CA ASN A 136 -6.93 -1.24 -4.10
C ASN A 136 -7.79 -0.06 -3.62
N GLU A 137 -8.96 0.18 -4.23
CA GLU A 137 -9.81 1.31 -3.87
C GLU A 137 -10.19 1.29 -2.37
N SER A 138 -10.39 0.11 -1.81
CA SER A 138 -10.68 -0.08 -0.38
C SER A 138 -9.51 0.18 0.57
N PHE A 139 -8.31 0.37 0.04
CA PHE A 139 -7.08 0.68 0.78
C PHE A 139 -6.66 2.14 0.63
N CYS A 140 -7.51 3.00 0.07
CA CYS A 140 -7.31 4.43 0.14
C CYS A 140 -7.62 4.97 1.54
N LEU A 141 -7.09 6.16 1.83
CA LEU A 141 -7.24 6.86 3.11
C LEU A 141 -7.77 8.28 2.86
N ARG A 142 -8.60 8.47 1.82
CA ARG A 142 -9.11 9.78 1.38
C ARG A 142 -9.84 10.54 2.48
N GLU A 143 -10.60 9.83 3.32
CA GLU A 143 -11.36 10.43 4.42
C GLU A 143 -10.55 10.50 5.73
N HIS A 144 -9.28 10.09 5.70
CA HIS A 144 -8.43 9.95 6.88
C HIS A 144 -7.08 10.66 6.71
N PRO A 145 -7.05 12.00 6.64
CA PRO A 145 -5.82 12.77 6.40
C PRO A 145 -4.75 12.49 7.47
N THR A 146 -5.15 12.34 8.75
CA THR A 146 -4.22 12.01 9.84
C THR A 146 -3.52 10.67 9.63
N ARG A 147 -4.24 9.67 9.10
CA ARG A 147 -3.68 8.35 8.77
C ARG A 147 -2.74 8.46 7.57
N ARG A 148 -3.09 9.23 6.52
CA ARG A 148 -2.21 9.49 5.38
C ARG A 148 -0.89 10.13 5.81
N THR A 149 -0.96 11.20 6.60
CA THR A 149 0.23 11.88 7.09
C THR A 149 1.11 10.96 7.92
N ALA A 150 0.53 10.06 8.73
CA ALA A 150 1.32 9.07 9.47
C ALA A 150 2.12 8.14 8.54
N VAL A 151 1.51 7.67 7.45
CA VAL A 151 2.20 6.84 6.44
C VAL A 151 3.33 7.64 5.76
N TYR A 152 3.05 8.86 5.30
CA TYR A 152 4.08 9.69 4.64
C TYR A 152 5.26 9.99 5.56
N ARG A 153 4.99 10.37 6.82
CA ARG A 153 6.04 10.62 7.83
C ARG A 153 6.88 9.38 8.08
N PHE A 154 6.26 8.21 8.20
CA PHE A 154 6.99 6.96 8.38
C PHE A 154 7.91 6.67 7.18
N MET A 155 7.41 6.78 5.95
CA MET A 155 8.23 6.59 4.75
C MET A 155 9.42 7.55 4.70
N LEU A 156 9.17 8.85 4.93
CA LEU A 156 10.21 9.88 4.94
C LEU A 156 11.22 9.68 6.07
N SER A 157 10.80 9.13 7.22
CA SER A 157 11.68 8.87 8.36
C SER A 157 12.76 7.83 8.06
N LEU A 158 12.48 6.89 7.14
CA LEU A 158 13.41 5.84 6.74
C LEU A 158 14.30 6.25 5.56
N MET A 159 14.02 7.39 4.92
CA MET A 159 14.80 7.88 3.77
C MET A 159 16.03 8.69 4.20
N THR A 160 17.10 8.58 3.41
CA THR A 160 18.25 9.49 3.49
C THR A 160 17.92 10.87 2.94
N GLN A 161 18.76 11.88 3.21
CA GLN A 161 18.53 13.22 2.64
C GLN A 161 18.62 13.25 1.11
N ALA A 162 19.51 12.45 0.52
CA ALA A 162 19.59 12.32 -0.95
C ALA A 162 18.30 11.73 -1.53
N GLN A 163 17.72 10.74 -0.87
CA GLN A 163 16.43 10.15 -1.26
C GLN A 163 15.27 11.15 -1.12
N LYS A 164 15.23 11.92 -0.02
CA LYS A 164 14.23 12.99 0.16
C LYS A 164 14.32 14.04 -0.94
N PHE A 165 15.53 14.45 -1.31
CA PHE A 165 15.76 15.35 -2.43
C PHE A 165 15.27 14.75 -3.76
N SER A 166 15.54 13.46 -3.99
CA SER A 166 15.02 12.74 -5.16
C SER A 166 13.49 12.70 -5.20
N VAL A 167 12.83 12.49 -4.06
CA VAL A 167 11.37 12.54 -3.95
C VAL A 167 10.84 13.94 -4.30
N CYS A 168 11.45 15.01 -3.78
CA CYS A 168 11.07 16.38 -4.15
C CYS A 168 11.20 16.60 -5.67
N ALA A 169 12.30 16.15 -6.27
CA ALA A 169 12.48 16.23 -7.72
C ALA A 169 11.39 15.46 -8.48
N GLN A 170 11.06 14.24 -8.04
CA GLN A 170 10.00 13.42 -8.66
C GLN A 170 8.60 14.03 -8.51
N LEU A 171 8.31 14.73 -7.41
CA LEU A 171 7.05 15.46 -7.26
C LEU A 171 6.95 16.62 -8.26
N VAL A 172 8.06 17.30 -8.55
CA VAL A 172 8.07 18.37 -9.55
C VAL A 172 8.01 17.79 -10.97
N THR A 173 8.90 16.87 -11.32
CA THR A 173 9.08 16.41 -12.70
C THR A 173 8.17 15.25 -13.09
N GLY A 174 7.60 14.52 -12.13
CA GLY A 174 6.73 13.37 -12.37
C GLY A 174 5.27 13.61 -12.00
N PHE A 175 5.00 14.40 -10.97
CA PHE A 175 3.64 14.68 -10.51
C PHE A 175 3.10 16.02 -11.05
N LEU A 176 3.85 17.12 -10.93
CA LEU A 176 3.41 18.42 -11.47
C LEU A 176 3.55 18.54 -12.99
N ALA A 177 4.55 17.88 -13.59
CA ALA A 177 4.74 17.90 -15.04
C ALA A 177 3.49 17.45 -15.82
N ALA A 178 2.69 16.56 -15.22
CA ALA A 178 1.40 16.12 -15.77
C ALA A 178 0.40 17.26 -16.04
N PHE A 179 0.55 18.40 -15.35
CA PHE A 179 -0.28 19.61 -15.52
C PHE A 179 0.40 20.69 -16.38
N ALA A 180 1.74 20.68 -16.44
CA ALA A 180 2.56 21.74 -17.02
C ALA A 180 2.93 21.49 -18.49
N ASP A 181 3.24 20.26 -18.88
CA ASP A 181 3.80 19.97 -20.22
C ASP A 181 2.70 19.76 -21.27
N ALA A 182 2.78 20.55 -22.35
CA ALA A 182 1.82 20.57 -23.47
C ALA A 182 2.29 19.80 -24.72
N GLU A 183 3.43 19.10 -24.65
CA GLU A 183 4.00 18.41 -25.82
C GLU A 183 4.12 16.89 -25.57
N GLY A 184 3.13 16.14 -26.06
CA GLY A 184 3.24 14.69 -26.27
C GLY A 184 2.50 13.76 -25.30
N GLN A 185 2.12 14.22 -24.10
CA GLN A 185 1.28 13.47 -23.16
C GLN A 185 -0.07 14.18 -22.91
N GLN A 186 -1.11 13.40 -22.58
CA GLN A 186 -2.43 13.94 -22.20
C GLN A 186 -2.29 14.91 -21.01
N ARG A 187 -2.44 16.20 -21.27
CA ARG A 187 -2.43 17.24 -20.24
C ARG A 187 -3.58 17.00 -19.27
N LEU A 188 -3.27 16.81 -17.99
CA LEU A 188 -4.28 16.68 -16.95
C LEU A 188 -4.85 18.05 -16.61
N GLU A 189 -6.18 18.15 -16.53
CA GLU A 189 -6.83 19.34 -15.97
C GLU A 189 -6.54 19.42 -14.47
N LEU A 190 -6.28 20.64 -13.99
CA LEU A 190 -6.16 20.90 -12.56
C LEU A 190 -7.45 20.44 -11.83
N PRO A 191 -7.33 19.80 -10.66
CA PRO A 191 -8.50 19.37 -9.89
C PRO A 191 -9.39 20.56 -9.55
N ARG A 192 -10.69 20.44 -9.86
CA ARG A 192 -11.67 21.52 -9.69
C ARG A 192 -12.05 21.80 -8.23
N LEU A 193 -11.78 20.83 -7.35
CA LEU A 193 -12.15 20.85 -5.93
C LEU A 193 -10.94 20.43 -5.09
N GLU A 194 -10.57 21.26 -4.11
CA GLU A 194 -9.51 20.92 -3.14
C GLU A 194 -9.86 19.67 -2.33
N ALA A 195 -11.13 19.50 -1.97
CA ALA A 195 -11.62 18.32 -1.25
C ALA A 195 -11.66 17.05 -2.12
N GLY A 196 -11.50 17.17 -3.45
CA GLY A 196 -11.49 16.03 -4.37
C GLY A 196 -10.18 15.22 -4.29
N PRO A 197 -10.14 14.00 -4.87
CA PRO A 197 -8.96 13.12 -4.79
C PRO A 197 -7.69 13.76 -5.34
N GLY A 198 -7.77 14.45 -6.48
CA GLY A 198 -6.61 15.16 -7.04
C GLY A 198 -6.21 16.39 -6.23
N GLY A 199 -7.18 17.13 -5.67
CA GLY A 199 -6.92 18.31 -4.84
C GLY A 199 -6.22 17.95 -3.54
N GLN A 200 -6.69 16.90 -2.86
CA GLN A 200 -6.03 16.39 -1.65
C GLN A 200 -4.64 15.80 -1.95
N ALA A 201 -4.49 15.10 -3.09
CA ALA A 201 -3.17 14.60 -3.49
C ALA A 201 -2.17 15.73 -3.77
N LEU A 202 -2.60 16.83 -4.40
CA LEU A 202 -1.78 18.03 -4.58
C LEU A 202 -1.43 18.66 -3.23
N SER A 203 -2.41 18.81 -2.32
CA SER A 203 -2.16 19.34 -0.98
C SER A 203 -1.14 18.48 -0.23
N ASP A 204 -1.32 17.17 -0.20
CA ASP A 204 -0.44 16.22 0.50
C ASP A 204 0.97 16.16 -0.11
N ALA A 205 1.09 16.37 -1.42
CA ALA A 205 2.38 16.40 -2.12
C ALA A 205 3.25 17.61 -1.73
N PHE A 206 2.62 18.73 -1.35
CA PHE A 206 3.30 20.02 -1.14
C PHE A 206 3.14 20.60 0.28
N SER A 207 2.52 19.86 1.21
CA SER A 207 2.43 20.18 2.64
C SER A 207 3.59 19.63 3.45
#